data_AF-A0A8T3XXR1-F1
#
_entry.id   AF-A0A8T3XXR1-F1
#
_cell.length_a   1.000
_cell.length_b   1.000
_cell.length_c   1.000
_cell.angle_alpha   90.00
_cell.angle_beta   90.00
_cell.angle_gamma   90.00
#
_symmetry.space_group_name_H-M   'P 1'
#
loop_
_entity.id
_entity.type
_entity.pdbx_description
1 polymer ?
#
loop_
_entity_poly.entity_id
_entity_poly.type
_entity_poly.pdbx_seq_one_letter_code
_entity_poly.pdbx_strand_id
1 'polypeptide(L)'
;MVFEQLYPIFDMIFSPLTILPHYVSVLILSSMLTMLVLSINRLLVNKDVAKSIRTKMEEIKENLNQAQKLGDKENVNKLINEMMKTNNEYMKHTLKALVVSMLVISLILPWVGEKYKGLTVASLPFNLPFVGHSFDWLLWYFLVSLTLGWIANKMFGVS
;
A
#
# COMPACT_ATOMS: atom_id res chain seq x y z
N MET A 1 -1.92 10.20 22.88
CA MET A 1 -1.32 11.46 23.35
C MET A 1 -0.60 12.28 22.28
N VAL A 2 0.48 11.84 21.61
CA VAL A 2 1.18 12.72 20.63
C VAL A 2 0.35 12.95 19.35
N PHE A 3 -0.28 11.91 18.80
CA PHE A 3 -1.08 12.04 17.57
C PHE A 3 -2.38 12.85 17.74
N GLU A 4 -2.96 12.84 18.94
CA GLU A 4 -4.15 13.64 19.27
C GLU A 4 -3.90 15.15 19.16
N GLN A 5 -2.64 15.59 19.33
CA GLN A 5 -2.27 17.01 19.14
C GLN A 5 -2.44 17.46 17.68
N LEU A 6 -2.47 16.53 16.73
CA LEU A 6 -2.70 16.83 15.30
C LEU A 6 -4.19 16.88 14.95
N TYR A 7 -5.07 16.41 15.84
CA TYR A 7 -6.51 16.34 15.55
C TYR A 7 -7.13 17.72 15.27
N PRO A 8 -6.80 18.80 16.02
CA PRO A 8 -7.32 20.14 15.71
C PRO A 8 -6.88 20.65 14.34
N ILE A 9 -5.66 20.28 13.90
CA ILE A 9 -5.15 20.65 12.57
C ILE A 9 -5.94 19.90 11.50
N PHE A 10 -6.15 18.60 11.68
CA PHE A 10 -6.96 17.81 10.75
C PHE A 10 -8.42 18.27 10.72
N ASP A 11 -9.02 18.58 11.87
CA ASP A 11 -10.36 19.14 11.93
C ASP A 11 -10.44 20.49 11.22
N MET A 12 -9.45 21.38 11.37
CA MET A 12 -9.44 22.65 10.64
C MET A 12 -9.38 22.45 9.12
N ILE A 13 -8.55 21.53 8.64
CA ILE A 13 -8.36 21.26 7.21
C ILE A 13 -9.58 20.55 6.61
N PHE A 14 -10.11 19.55 7.32
CA PHE A 14 -11.16 18.65 6.81
C PHE A 14 -12.57 18.99 7.33
N SER A 15 -12.74 20.04 8.14
CA SER A 15 -14.05 20.50 8.64
C SER A 15 -15.11 20.62 7.53
N PRO A 16 -14.83 21.25 6.37
CA PRO A 16 -15.83 21.36 5.30
C PRO A 16 -16.32 20.00 4.79
N LEU A 17 -15.45 18.98 4.85
CA LEU A 17 -15.72 17.64 4.37
C LEU A 17 -16.59 16.84 5.35
N THR A 18 -16.49 17.15 6.65
CA THR A 18 -17.26 16.47 7.71
C THR A 18 -18.74 16.86 7.75
N ILE A 19 -19.12 17.94 7.05
CA ILE A 19 -20.52 18.39 6.91
C ILE A 19 -21.28 17.55 5.88
N LEU A 20 -20.57 16.93 4.93
CA LEU A 20 -21.19 16.10 3.89
C LEU A 20 -21.73 14.79 4.48
N PRO A 21 -22.62 14.07 3.75
CA PRO A 21 -23.06 12.75 4.16
C PRO A 21 -21.87 11.82 4.40
N HIS A 22 -21.94 10.99 5.46
CA HIS A 22 -20.80 10.18 5.92
C HIS A 22 -20.16 9.34 4.80
N TYR A 23 -20.95 8.73 3.91
CA TYR A 23 -20.43 7.96 2.77
C TYR A 23 -19.60 8.81 1.81
N VAL A 24 -20.02 10.05 1.51
CA VAL A 24 -19.31 10.97 0.63
C VAL A 24 -18.04 11.49 1.31
N SER A 25 -18.14 11.88 2.58
CA SER A 25 -16.99 12.39 3.34
C SER A 25 -15.88 11.35 3.41
N VAL A 26 -16.21 10.12 3.81
CA VAL A 26 -15.22 9.04 3.94
C VAL A 26 -14.72 8.62 2.56
N LEU A 27 -15.56 8.63 1.51
CA LEU A 27 -15.10 8.36 0.13
C LEU A 27 -14.04 9.38 -0.30
N ILE A 28 -14.29 10.68 -0.12
CA ILE A 28 -13.34 11.73 -0.51
C ILE A 28 -12.06 11.63 0.32
N LEU A 29 -12.17 11.48 1.65
CA LEU A 29 -11.01 11.29 2.54
C LEU A 29 -10.18 10.08 2.13
N SER A 30 -10.83 8.94 1.90
CA SER A 30 -10.17 7.70 1.50
C SER A 30 -9.49 7.85 0.14
N SER A 31 -10.13 8.56 -0.79
CA SER A 31 -9.58 8.83 -2.11
C SER A 31 -8.36 9.73 -2.04
N MET A 32 -8.42 10.82 -1.28
CA MET A 32 -7.29 11.72 -1.06
C MET A 32 -6.12 11.00 -0.38
N LEU A 33 -6.39 10.23 0.67
CA LEU A 33 -5.37 9.46 1.38
C LEU A 33 -4.72 8.42 0.46
N THR A 34 -5.53 7.69 -0.30
CA THR A 34 -5.03 6.68 -1.26
C THR A 34 -4.20 7.35 -2.35
N MET A 35 -4.64 8.48 -2.92
CA MET A 35 -3.84 9.22 -3.90
C MET A 35 -2.52 9.71 -3.34
N LEU A 36 -2.52 10.19 -2.09
CA LEU A 36 -1.31 10.64 -1.40
C LEU A 36 -0.32 9.47 -1.20
N VAL A 37 -0.81 8.33 -0.72
CA VAL A 37 -0.01 7.10 -0.56
C VAL A 37 0.52 6.61 -1.91
N LEU A 38 -0.30 6.60 -2.96
CA LEU A 38 0.13 6.22 -4.31
C LEU A 38 1.20 7.18 -4.86
N SER A 39 1.06 8.47 -4.60
CA SER A 39 2.04 9.49 -5.01
C SER A 39 3.38 9.28 -4.31
N ILE A 40 3.35 9.04 -3.00
CA ILE A 40 4.55 8.72 -2.20
C ILE A 40 5.22 7.44 -2.71
N ASN A 41 4.44 6.38 -2.93
CA ASN A 41 4.97 5.13 -3.48
C ASN A 41 5.60 5.36 -4.86
N ARG A 42 4.98 6.14 -5.73
CA ARG A 42 5.53 6.48 -7.03
C ARG A 42 6.84 7.26 -6.94
N LEU A 43 6.97 8.19 -5.99
CA LEU A 43 8.19 8.97 -5.80
C LEU A 43 9.33 8.13 -5.19
N LEU A 44 9.00 7.19 -4.31
CA LEU A 44 9.99 6.36 -3.61
C LEU A 44 10.42 5.13 -4.40
N VAL A 45 9.53 4.57 -5.23
CA VAL A 45 9.81 3.39 -6.05
C VAL A 45 10.36 3.82 -7.40
N ASN A 46 11.67 3.69 -7.57
CA ASN A 46 12.33 3.93 -8.84
C ASN A 46 12.06 2.76 -9.81
N LYS A 47 11.38 3.04 -10.93
CA LYS A 47 11.05 2.04 -11.96
C LYS A 47 12.30 1.40 -12.58
N ASP A 48 13.39 2.16 -12.74
CA ASP A 48 14.64 1.67 -13.34
C ASP A 48 15.37 0.71 -12.41
N VAL A 49 15.35 0.98 -11.11
CA VAL A 49 15.90 0.07 -10.08
C VAL A 49 15.09 -1.22 -10.01
N ALA A 50 13.75 -1.12 -10.05
CA ALA A 50 12.91 -2.31 -10.08
C ALA A 50 13.16 -3.16 -11.34
N LYS A 51 13.35 -2.51 -12.51
CA LYS A 51 13.67 -3.20 -13.76
C LYS A 51 15.04 -3.87 -13.72
N SER A 52 16.08 -3.18 -13.26
CA SER A 52 17.44 -3.74 -13.21
C SER A 52 17.54 -4.92 -12.25
N ILE A 53 16.87 -4.85 -11.09
CA ILE A 53 16.78 -5.97 -10.14
C ILE A 53 16.07 -7.17 -10.79
N ARG A 54 14.95 -6.95 -11.50
CA ARG A 54 14.24 -8.04 -12.20
C ARG A 54 15.14 -8.72 -13.24
N THR A 55 15.82 -7.94 -14.08
CA THR A 55 16.75 -8.48 -15.09
C THR A 55 17.88 -9.27 -14.44
N LYS A 56 18.50 -8.75 -13.36
CA LYS A 56 19.54 -9.49 -12.62
C LYS A 56 19.01 -10.80 -12.03
N MET A 57 17.79 -10.81 -11.49
CA MET A 57 17.18 -12.02 -10.95
C MET A 57 16.92 -13.08 -12.04
N GLU A 58 16.54 -12.67 -13.25
CA GLU A 58 16.37 -13.56 -14.40
C GLU A 58 17.73 -14.16 -14.84
N GLU A 59 18.76 -13.34 -14.95
CA GLU A 59 20.12 -13.76 -15.30
C GLU A 59 20.69 -14.74 -14.26
N ILE A 60 20.57 -14.44 -12.96
CA ILE A 60 21.01 -15.34 -11.89
C ILE A 60 20.27 -16.67 -11.98
N LYS A 61 18.96 -16.66 -12.26
CA LYS A 61 18.16 -17.89 -12.40
C LYS A 61 18.61 -18.74 -13.58
N GLU A 62 18.93 -18.12 -14.72
CA GLU A 62 19.46 -18.82 -15.89
C GLU A 62 20.82 -19.45 -15.60
N ASN A 63 21.74 -18.69 -15.02
CA ASN A 63 23.07 -19.15 -14.63
C ASN A 63 23.00 -20.27 -13.58
N LEU A 64 22.05 -20.19 -12.65
CA LEU A 64 21.85 -21.21 -11.61
C LEU A 64 21.40 -22.53 -12.24
N ASN A 65 20.46 -22.49 -13.19
CA ASN A 65 20.04 -23.68 -13.94
C ASN A 65 21.20 -24.31 -14.72
N GLN A 66 22.08 -23.50 -15.32
CA GLN A 66 23.25 -23.99 -16.04
C GLN A 66 24.28 -24.61 -15.08
N ALA A 67 24.62 -23.95 -13.98
CA ALA A 67 25.55 -24.45 -12.97
C ALA A 67 25.06 -25.75 -12.30
N GLN A 68 23.75 -25.86 -12.07
CA GLN A 68 23.14 -27.11 -11.58
C GLN A 68 23.27 -28.27 -12.57
N LYS A 69 23.05 -28.02 -13.86
CA LYS A 69 23.23 -29.03 -14.92
C LYS A 69 24.68 -29.52 -15.02
N LEU A 70 25.64 -28.64 -14.78
CA LEU A 70 27.07 -28.94 -14.81
C LEU A 70 27.59 -29.57 -13.50
N GLY A 71 26.77 -29.64 -12.44
CA GLY A 71 27.17 -30.19 -11.14
C GLY A 71 28.14 -29.31 -10.34
N ASP A 72 28.30 -28.05 -10.72
CA ASP A 72 29.23 -27.11 -10.10
C ASP A 72 28.67 -26.53 -8.80
N LYS A 73 28.90 -27.24 -7.70
CA LYS A 73 28.39 -26.88 -6.36
C LYS A 73 28.91 -25.54 -5.86
N GLU A 74 30.13 -25.14 -6.24
CA GLU A 74 30.70 -23.87 -5.78
C GLU A 74 30.00 -22.69 -6.45
N ASN A 75 29.82 -22.75 -7.77
CA ASN A 75 29.12 -21.71 -8.51
C ASN A 75 27.61 -21.65 -8.16
N VAL A 76 26.97 -22.79 -7.90
CA VAL A 76 25.60 -22.81 -7.39
C VAL A 76 25.48 -22.03 -6.08
N ASN A 77 26.38 -22.27 -5.11
CA ASN A 77 26.35 -21.55 -3.83
C ASN A 77 26.62 -20.05 -3.99
N LYS A 78 27.53 -19.65 -4.90
CA LYS A 78 27.77 -18.23 -5.21
C LYS A 78 26.52 -17.56 -5.79
N LEU A 79 25.87 -18.19 -6.76
CA LEU A 79 24.66 -17.66 -7.40
C LEU A 79 23.46 -17.57 -6.45
N ILE A 80 23.30 -18.55 -5.55
CA ILE A 80 22.28 -18.50 -4.50
C ILE A 80 22.53 -17.30 -3.56
N ASN A 81 23.78 -17.07 -3.15
CA ASN A 81 24.13 -15.92 -2.31
C ASN A 81 23.91 -14.59 -3.03
N GLU A 82 24.20 -14.52 -4.32
CA GLU A 82 23.95 -13.35 -5.15
C GLU A 82 22.45 -13.08 -5.34
N MET A 83 21.65 -14.14 -5.52
CA MET A 83 20.19 -14.06 -5.53
C MET A 83 19.65 -13.50 -4.21
N MET A 84 20.14 -14.00 -3.07
CA MET A 84 19.75 -13.50 -1.75
C MET A 84 20.11 -12.02 -1.57
N LYS A 85 21.31 -11.59 -1.99
CA LYS A 85 21.72 -10.18 -1.93
C LYS A 85 20.83 -9.29 -2.80
N THR A 86 20.55 -9.71 -4.02
CA THR A 86 19.68 -8.99 -4.96
C THR A 86 18.25 -8.89 -4.44
N ASN A 87 17.73 -9.99 -3.86
CA ASN A 87 16.42 -9.99 -3.23
C ASN A 87 16.36 -9.08 -1.98
N ASN A 88 17.43 -9.02 -1.19
CA ASN A 88 17.53 -8.10 -0.06
C ASN A 88 17.56 -6.64 -0.50
N GLU A 89 18.25 -6.32 -1.60
CA GLU A 89 18.24 -4.98 -2.19
C GLU A 89 16.81 -4.61 -2.63
N TYR A 90 16.13 -5.50 -3.35
CA TYR A 90 14.73 -5.32 -3.74
C TYR A 90 13.81 -5.10 -2.53
N MET A 91 13.97 -5.93 -1.50
CA MET A 91 13.18 -5.86 -0.28
C MET A 91 13.42 -4.52 0.43
N LYS A 92 14.66 -4.04 0.55
CA LYS A 92 14.95 -2.73 1.14
C LYS A 92 14.27 -1.59 0.36
N HIS A 93 14.32 -1.63 -0.97
CA HIS A 93 13.63 -0.65 -1.81
C HIS A 93 12.11 -0.66 -1.58
N THR A 94 11.51 -1.85 -1.52
CA THR A 94 10.06 -2.01 -1.32
C THR A 94 9.64 -1.64 0.11
N LEU A 95 10.41 -2.07 1.10
CA LEU A 95 10.16 -1.77 2.52
C LEU A 95 10.26 -0.28 2.81
N LYS A 96 11.20 0.44 2.18
CA LYS A 96 11.27 1.91 2.32
C LYS A 96 9.95 2.56 1.92
N ALA A 97 9.39 2.18 0.77
CA ALA A 97 8.12 2.72 0.29
C ALA A 97 6.94 2.32 1.20
N LEU A 98 6.90 1.07 1.66
CA LEU A 98 5.89 0.56 2.58
C LEU A 98 5.92 1.29 3.92
N VAL A 99 7.09 1.43 4.55
CA VAL A 99 7.24 2.09 5.85
C VAL A 99 6.80 3.54 5.78
N VAL A 100 7.21 4.28 4.74
CA VAL A 100 6.75 5.67 4.58
C VAL A 100 5.24 5.74 4.38
N SER A 101 4.67 4.85 3.57
CA SER A 101 3.21 4.77 3.39
C SER A 101 2.48 4.43 4.69
N MET A 102 3.03 3.52 5.48
CA MET A 102 2.48 3.11 6.77
C MET A 102 2.52 4.26 7.77
N LEU A 103 3.59 5.05 7.81
CA LEU A 103 3.68 6.25 8.66
C LEU A 103 2.58 7.25 8.31
N VAL A 104 2.36 7.51 7.03
CA VAL A 104 1.31 8.40 6.53
C VAL A 104 -0.07 7.91 6.94
N ILE A 105 -0.36 6.62 6.71
CA ILE A 105 -1.64 6.03 7.10
C ILE A 105 -1.80 6.07 8.61
N SER A 106 -0.77 5.71 9.39
CA SER A 106 -0.81 5.72 10.84
C SER A 106 -1.01 7.11 11.46
N LEU A 107 -0.70 8.18 10.73
CA LEU A 107 -0.97 9.56 11.17
C LEU A 107 -2.43 9.95 11.01
N ILE A 108 -3.05 9.55 9.90
CA ILE A 108 -4.38 10.03 9.48
C ILE A 108 -5.50 9.06 9.93
N LEU A 109 -5.24 7.75 9.87
CA LEU A 109 -6.24 6.72 10.13
C LEU A 109 -6.82 6.76 11.56
N PRO A 110 -6.05 7.01 12.63
CA PRO A 110 -6.61 7.14 13.98
C PRO A 110 -7.57 8.32 14.11
N TRP A 111 -7.28 9.44 13.44
CA TRP A 111 -8.17 10.60 13.44
C TRP A 111 -9.49 10.30 12.72
N VAL A 112 -9.44 9.66 11.55
CA VAL A 112 -10.65 9.20 10.84
C VAL A 112 -11.44 8.24 11.72
N GLY A 113 -10.74 7.32 12.38
CA GLY A 113 -11.36 6.33 13.24
C GLY A 113 -12.09 6.91 14.45
N GLU A 114 -11.54 7.96 15.06
CA GLU A 114 -12.22 8.66 16.15
C GLU A 114 -13.40 9.49 15.63
N LYS A 115 -13.25 10.17 14.48
CA LYS A 115 -14.29 11.02 13.91
C LYS A 115 -15.53 10.25 13.45
N TYR A 116 -15.33 9.06 12.88
CA TYR A 116 -16.39 8.23 12.32
C TYR A 116 -16.70 6.98 13.16
N LYS A 117 -16.25 6.96 14.42
CA LYS A 117 -16.48 5.85 15.34
C LYS A 117 -17.96 5.61 15.57
N GLY A 118 -18.43 4.38 15.35
CA GLY A 118 -19.83 4.00 15.56
C GLY A 118 -20.81 4.61 14.54
N LEU A 119 -20.32 5.30 13.51
CA LEU A 119 -21.14 5.80 12.42
C LEU A 119 -21.21 4.77 11.30
N THR A 120 -22.43 4.40 10.91
CA THR A 120 -22.63 3.64 9.68
C THR A 120 -22.33 4.54 8.48
N VAL A 121 -21.34 4.13 7.70
CA VAL A 121 -20.91 4.87 6.51
C VAL A 121 -21.72 4.43 5.29
N ALA A 122 -21.90 3.13 5.10
CA ALA A 122 -22.77 2.60 4.04
C ALA A 122 -23.60 1.43 4.55
N SER A 123 -24.83 1.29 4.05
CA SER A 123 -25.72 0.18 4.38
C SER A 123 -25.81 -0.77 3.19
N LEU A 124 -25.72 -2.07 3.46
CA LEU A 124 -25.85 -3.10 2.45
C LEU A 124 -27.30 -3.60 2.36
N PRO A 125 -27.82 -3.88 1.14
CA PRO A 125 -29.14 -4.47 0.97
C PRO A 125 -29.18 -5.96 1.31
N PHE A 126 -28.04 -6.59 1.61
CA PHE A 126 -27.88 -7.99 1.99
C PHE A 126 -26.92 -8.12 3.18
N ASN A 127 -27.03 -9.21 3.93
CA ASN A 127 -26.18 -9.46 5.08
C ASN A 127 -24.91 -10.22 4.68
N LEU A 128 -23.73 -9.66 4.97
CA LEU A 128 -22.47 -10.37 4.76
C LEU A 128 -22.12 -11.20 6.02
N PRO A 129 -21.71 -12.48 5.85
CA PRO A 129 -21.17 -13.23 6.98
C PRO A 129 -19.94 -12.48 7.54
N PHE A 130 -19.83 -12.43 8.87
CA PHE A 130 -18.80 -11.72 9.66
C PHE A 130 -18.85 -10.18 9.67
N VAL A 131 -19.48 -9.51 8.69
CA VAL A 131 -19.48 -8.04 8.57
C VAL A 131 -20.83 -7.40 8.90
N GLY A 132 -21.94 -8.11 8.69
CA GLY A 132 -23.28 -7.59 8.99
C GLY A 132 -23.92 -6.79 7.85
N HIS A 133 -24.83 -5.89 8.21
CA HIS A 133 -25.65 -5.07 7.30
C HIS A 133 -25.06 -3.68 6.99
N SER A 134 -23.96 -3.31 7.63
CA SER A 134 -23.40 -1.97 7.56
C SER A 134 -21.88 -2.01 7.39
N PHE A 135 -21.38 -1.09 6.58
CA PHE A 135 -19.97 -0.79 6.50
C PHE A 135 -19.61 0.35 7.44
N ASP A 136 -18.65 0.06 8.30
CA ASP A 136 -17.91 1.06 9.05
C ASP A 136 -16.93 1.79 8.13
N TRP A 137 -16.44 2.93 8.63
CA TRP A 137 -15.47 3.77 7.92
C TRP A 137 -14.22 3.00 7.48
N LEU A 138 -13.76 2.01 8.25
CA LEU A 138 -12.55 1.24 7.94
C LEU A 138 -12.74 0.33 6.72
N LEU A 139 -13.88 -0.37 6.66
CA LEU A 139 -14.22 -1.23 5.53
C LEU A 139 -14.47 -0.40 4.28
N TRP A 140 -15.16 0.73 4.43
CA TRP A 140 -15.39 1.67 3.33
C TRP A 140 -14.06 2.23 2.79
N TYR A 141 -13.15 2.65 3.66
CA TYR A 141 -11.80 3.07 3.30
C TYR A 141 -11.05 1.98 2.52
N PHE A 142 -11.07 0.74 3.04
CA PHE A 142 -10.39 -0.38 2.40
C PHE A 142 -10.93 -0.64 0.98
N LEU A 143 -12.26 -0.66 0.79
CA LEU A 143 -12.89 -0.84 -0.52
C LEU A 143 -12.51 0.27 -1.51
N VAL A 144 -12.56 1.52 -1.08
CA VAL A 144 -12.14 2.66 -1.91
C VAL A 144 -10.65 2.57 -2.25
N SER A 145 -9.81 2.21 -1.29
CA SER A 145 -8.37 2.09 -1.51
C SER A 145 -8.02 0.95 -2.50
N LEU A 146 -8.72 -0.18 -2.42
CA LEU A 146 -8.54 -1.31 -3.35
C LEU A 146 -8.94 -0.93 -4.78
N THR A 147 -10.10 -0.31 -4.95
CA THR A 147 -10.60 0.11 -6.27
C THR A 147 -9.68 1.15 -6.89
N LEU A 148 -9.26 2.17 -6.15
CA LEU A 148 -8.29 3.15 -6.61
C LEU A 148 -6.91 2.54 -6.88
N GLY A 149 -6.46 1.59 -6.06
CA GLY A 149 -5.23 0.85 -6.29
C GLY A 149 -5.24 0.07 -7.60
N TRP A 150 -6.37 -0.59 -7.91
CA TRP A 150 -6.56 -1.28 -9.18
C TRP A 150 -6.50 -0.31 -10.37
N ILE A 151 -7.20 0.84 -10.28
CA ILE A 151 -7.17 1.88 -11.31
C ILE A 151 -5.75 2.42 -11.49
N ALA A 152 -5.05 2.70 -10.38
CA ALA A 152 -3.68 3.20 -10.40
C ALA A 152 -2.71 2.23 -11.08
N ASN A 153 -2.76 0.94 -10.75
CA ASN A 153 -1.92 -0.08 -11.37
C ASN A 153 -2.12 -0.15 -12.89
N LYS A 154 -3.36 -0.03 -13.33
CA LYS A 154 -3.71 0.01 -14.77
C LYS A 154 -3.18 1.28 -15.45
N MET A 155 -3.31 2.45 -14.82
CA MET A 155 -2.76 3.70 -15.36
C MET A 155 -1.23 3.70 -15.43
N PHE A 156 -0.55 3.01 -14.52
CA PHE A 156 0.90 3.00 -14.45
C PHE A 156 1.58 1.91 -15.30
N GLY A 157 0.80 1.07 -15.99
CA GLY A 157 1.32 0.01 -16.86
C GLY A 157 2.11 -1.05 -16.10
N VAL A 158 1.74 -1.31 -14.85
CA VAL A 158 2.38 -2.34 -13.99
C VAL A 158 1.62 -3.68 -14.08
N SER A 159 0.72 -3.82 -15.06
CA SER A 159 0.01 -5.06 -15.40
C SER A 159 0.64 -5.70 -16.63
#